data_AF-A0A0Q8AUV3-F1
#
_entry.id   AF-A0A0Q8AUV3-F1
#
_cell.length_a   1.000
_cell.length_b   1.000
_cell.length_c   1.000
_cell.angle_alpha   90.00
_cell.angle_beta   90.00
_cell.angle_gamma   90.00
#
_symmetry.space_group_name_H-M   'P 1'
#
loop_
_entity.id
_entity.type
_entity.pdbx_description
1 polymer ?
#
loop_
_entity_poly.entity_id
_entity_poly.type
_entity_poly.pdbx_seq_one_letter_code
_entity_poly.pdbx_strand_id
1 'polypeptide(L)'
;MTENTDIHRLLDEAFAGVAMTPDAQDLKEEVRANLMARAAELESAGRTPAQAARQAIAELGDVRDLLDEDTDAAPRARSDYAALQQRHHVKPKAGFVVRAVVWSLMFVVAATVAILIATGVLPLPVQLTIGLMGVASTGLAYLVGDSLSQETTTNHPMPLNRAAGYFLATLIGTYGLGIGVLVALAALPLWCIVFAAVGVIGAIILFAFLFASQTNRHKAWVRQAQHDASRVRNRFEEEPETAARFGIYSAVIWLVTFAVIVVLVFTVGWWWAPLAFVGGFAAMMLLLARMLFAPDKKA
;
A
#
# COMPACT_ATOMS: atom_id res chain seq x y z
N MET A 1 -2.84 16.03 55.22
CA MET A 1 -2.67 14.63 54.76
C MET A 1 -4.04 14.01 54.49
N THR A 2 -4.89 14.72 53.75
CA THR A 2 -6.30 14.41 53.44
C THR A 2 -6.55 14.44 51.93
N GLU A 3 -5.49 14.64 51.16
CA GLU A 3 -5.44 15.08 49.74
C GLU A 3 -5.87 13.99 48.77
N ASN A 4 -5.59 12.72 49.09
CA ASN A 4 -5.72 11.63 48.11
C ASN A 4 -7.10 10.95 48.16
N THR A 5 -7.79 10.99 49.29
CA THR A 5 -8.98 10.16 49.53
C THR A 5 -10.21 10.63 48.75
N ASP A 6 -10.33 11.95 48.49
CA ASP A 6 -11.49 12.51 47.81
C ASP A 6 -11.49 12.23 46.30
N ILE A 7 -10.32 12.26 45.65
CA ILE A 7 -10.19 11.91 44.21
C ILE A 7 -10.48 10.42 44.00
N HIS A 8 -9.94 9.55 44.86
CA HIS A 8 -10.21 8.11 44.76
C HIS A 8 -11.70 7.80 44.90
N ARG A 9 -12.37 8.39 45.91
CA ARG A 9 -13.80 8.17 46.13
C ARG A 9 -14.66 8.65 44.97
N LEU A 10 -14.38 9.83 44.43
CA LEU A 10 -15.17 10.42 43.35
C LEU A 10 -14.88 9.73 41.99
N LEU A 11 -13.66 9.23 41.77
CA LEU A 11 -13.34 8.42 40.60
C LEU A 11 -14.00 7.04 40.65
N ASP A 12 -14.05 6.40 41.82
CA ASP A 12 -14.78 5.15 42.01
C ASP A 12 -16.29 5.32 41.77
N GLU A 13 -16.84 6.47 42.16
CA GLU A 13 -18.22 6.84 41.90
C GLU A 13 -18.49 7.09 40.41
N ALA A 14 -17.57 7.73 39.69
CA ALA A 14 -17.67 7.95 38.24
C ALA A 14 -17.62 6.64 37.42
N PHE A 15 -16.90 5.64 37.92
CA PHE A 15 -16.83 4.30 37.31
C PHE A 15 -17.88 3.33 37.88
N ALA A 16 -18.80 3.80 38.73
CA ALA A 16 -19.83 2.94 39.31
C ALA A 16 -20.80 2.44 38.22
N GLY A 17 -20.85 1.12 38.04
CA GLY A 17 -21.69 0.48 37.02
C GLY A 17 -21.03 0.30 35.65
N VAL A 18 -19.73 0.61 35.52
CA VAL A 18 -18.91 0.21 34.37
C VAL A 18 -18.39 -1.21 34.60
N ALA A 19 -18.47 -2.07 33.58
CA ALA A 19 -17.86 -3.40 33.64
C ALA A 19 -16.33 -3.27 33.70
N MET A 20 -15.70 -3.81 34.74
CA MET A 20 -14.26 -3.67 34.97
C MET A 20 -13.47 -4.65 34.09
N THR A 21 -13.29 -4.31 32.82
CA THR A 21 -12.39 -4.97 31.87
C THR A 21 -10.94 -4.49 32.07
N PRO A 22 -9.91 -5.18 31.55
CA PRO A 22 -8.53 -4.71 31.60
C PRO A 22 -8.37 -3.29 31.04
N ASP A 23 -9.03 -2.98 29.93
CA ASP A 23 -8.98 -1.65 29.30
C ASP A 23 -9.67 -0.58 30.18
N ALA A 24 -10.79 -0.90 30.82
CA ALA A 24 -11.46 0.01 31.76
C ALA A 24 -10.60 0.27 33.01
N GLN A 25 -9.79 -0.71 33.42
CA GLN A 25 -8.86 -0.59 34.53
C GLN A 25 -7.67 0.31 34.16
N ASP A 26 -7.08 0.13 32.98
CA ASP A 26 -5.98 0.96 32.49
C ASP A 26 -6.43 2.42 32.29
N LEU A 27 -7.61 2.63 31.68
CA LEU A 27 -8.20 3.97 31.54
C LEU A 27 -8.43 4.64 32.90
N LYS A 28 -8.88 3.87 33.91
CA LYS A 28 -9.08 4.39 35.26
C LYS A 28 -7.76 4.84 35.90
N GLU A 29 -6.66 4.14 35.66
CA GLU A 29 -5.34 4.54 36.16
C GLU A 29 -4.78 5.76 35.41
N GLU A 30 -4.99 5.85 34.10
CA GLU A 30 -4.58 7.02 33.31
C GLU A 30 -5.36 8.28 33.70
N VAL A 31 -6.69 8.18 33.77
CA VAL A 31 -7.57 9.28 34.21
C VAL A 31 -7.23 9.69 35.64
N ARG A 32 -6.89 8.75 36.52
CA ARG A 32 -6.43 9.07 37.88
C ARG A 32 -5.20 9.96 37.86
N ALA A 33 -4.16 9.60 37.09
CA ALA A 33 -2.93 10.37 37.01
C ALA A 33 -3.19 11.80 36.49
N ASN A 34 -4.02 11.92 35.45
CA ASN A 34 -4.39 13.21 34.88
C ASN A 34 -5.24 14.08 35.84
N LEU A 35 -6.20 13.48 36.55
CA LEU A 35 -7.00 14.19 37.54
C LEU A 35 -6.16 14.67 38.73
N MET A 36 -5.17 13.89 39.18
CA MET A 36 -4.25 14.33 40.23
C MET A 36 -3.40 15.52 39.78
N ALA A 37 -2.87 15.48 38.56
CA ALA A 37 -2.12 16.60 37.99
C ALA A 37 -3.00 17.86 37.87
N ARG A 38 -4.23 17.70 37.37
CA ARG A 38 -5.17 18.81 37.20
C ARG A 38 -5.65 19.40 38.53
N ALA A 39 -5.88 18.57 39.55
CA ALA A 39 -6.22 19.04 40.88
C ALA A 39 -5.08 19.86 41.50
N ALA A 40 -3.82 19.41 41.36
CA ALA A 40 -2.66 20.15 41.82
C ALA A 40 -2.51 21.52 41.14
N GLU A 41 -2.81 21.63 39.85
CA GLU A 41 -2.86 22.91 39.13
C GLU A 41 -3.91 23.86 39.72
N LEU A 42 -5.13 23.36 39.98
CA LEU A 42 -6.23 24.16 40.54
C LEU A 42 -5.94 24.61 41.97
N GLU A 43 -5.27 23.78 42.76
CA GLU A 43 -4.78 24.14 44.11
C GLU A 43 -3.70 25.22 44.04
N SER A 44 -2.76 25.11 43.10
CA SER A 44 -1.74 26.15 42.86
C SER A 44 -2.34 27.49 42.44
N ALA A 45 -3.52 27.45 41.80
CA ALA A 45 -4.33 28.62 41.46
C ALA A 45 -5.20 29.15 42.63
N GLY A 46 -5.04 28.61 43.84
CA GLY A 46 -5.66 29.10 45.07
C GLY A 46 -7.00 28.45 45.42
N ARG A 47 -7.38 27.34 44.78
CA ARG A 47 -8.58 26.57 45.16
C ARG A 47 -8.29 25.68 46.37
N THR A 48 -9.32 25.40 47.16
CA THR A 48 -9.20 24.40 48.22
C THR A 48 -9.15 22.99 47.63
N PRO A 49 -8.47 22.02 48.27
CA PRO A 49 -8.33 20.67 47.72
C PRO A 49 -9.67 20.01 47.34
N ALA A 50 -10.68 20.15 48.20
CA ALA A 50 -12.01 19.63 47.94
C ALA A 50 -12.75 20.34 46.78
N GLN A 51 -12.41 21.60 46.48
CA GLN A 51 -12.95 22.31 45.31
C GLN A 51 -12.21 21.94 44.03
N ALA A 52 -10.88 21.79 44.10
CA ALA A 52 -10.04 21.35 42.99
C ALA A 52 -10.43 19.95 42.50
N ALA A 53 -10.60 18.98 43.41
CA ALA A 53 -11.01 17.62 43.07
C ALA A 53 -12.38 17.56 42.40
N ARG A 54 -13.38 18.30 42.91
CA ARG A 54 -14.72 18.36 42.32
C ARG A 54 -14.73 19.02 40.95
N GLN A 55 -13.94 20.08 40.77
CA GLN A 55 -13.83 20.77 39.50
C GLN A 55 -13.10 19.91 38.45
N ALA A 56 -12.01 19.25 38.83
CA ALA A 56 -11.28 18.35 37.94
C ALA A 56 -12.16 17.20 37.42
N ILE A 57 -13.03 16.65 38.27
CA ILE A 57 -13.97 15.59 37.88
C ILE A 57 -15.14 16.13 37.04
N ALA A 58 -15.62 17.34 37.32
CA ALA A 58 -16.61 17.98 36.47
C ALA A 58 -16.07 18.31 35.06
N GLU A 59 -14.76 18.57 34.93
CA GLU A 59 -14.08 18.77 33.64
C GLU A 59 -13.92 17.47 32.84
N LEU A 60 -14.02 16.28 33.47
CA LEU A 60 -13.86 14.98 32.82
C LEU A 60 -15.07 14.59 31.94
N GLY A 61 -16.28 15.03 32.27
CA GLY A 61 -17.50 14.68 31.54
C GLY A 61 -18.02 13.25 31.83
N ASP A 62 -18.87 12.70 30.94
CA ASP A 62 -19.41 11.34 31.09
C ASP A 62 -18.36 10.30 30.65
N VAL A 63 -17.90 9.48 31.60
CA VAL A 63 -16.88 8.44 31.39
C VAL A 63 -17.37 7.34 30.43
N ARG A 64 -18.68 7.17 30.30
CA ARG A 64 -19.28 6.18 29.39
C ARG A 64 -19.04 6.53 27.93
N ASP A 65 -19.07 7.81 27.59
CA ASP A 65 -18.77 8.28 26.23
C ASP A 65 -17.29 7.98 25.86
N LEU A 66 -16.37 8.09 26.83
CA LEU A 66 -14.95 7.77 26.63
C LEU A 66 -14.70 6.27 26.43
N LEU A 67 -15.49 5.42 27.08
CA LEU A 67 -15.41 3.96 26.92
C LEU A 67 -16.06 3.50 25.60
N ASP A 68 -17.15 4.13 25.18
CA ASP A 68 -17.79 3.82 23.90
C ASP A 68 -16.90 4.24 22.70
N GLU A 69 -16.13 5.33 22.81
CA GLU A 69 -15.10 5.69 21.81
C GLU A 69 -13.96 4.66 21.72
N ASP A 70 -13.63 3.99 22.83
CA ASP A 70 -12.53 3.03 22.87
C ASP A 70 -12.92 1.60 22.47
N THR A 71 -14.20 1.23 22.61
CA THR A 71 -14.72 -0.11 22.31
C THR A 71 -14.87 -0.37 20.81
N ASP A 72 -14.90 0.68 19.97
CA ASP A 72 -14.84 0.59 18.50
C ASP A 72 -13.40 0.37 17.98
N ALA A 73 -12.80 -0.73 18.42
CA ALA A 73 -11.45 -1.14 18.05
C ALA A 73 -11.36 -1.72 16.62
N ALA A 74 -11.57 -0.88 15.59
CA ALA A 74 -10.89 -0.94 14.28
C ALA A 74 -11.20 0.30 13.40
N PRO A 75 -10.22 1.04 12.81
CA PRO A 75 -8.76 1.02 12.99
C PRO A 75 -8.14 2.43 13.14
N ARG A 76 -7.67 2.78 14.35
CA ARG A 76 -6.82 3.97 14.61
C ARG A 76 -5.58 4.04 13.70
N ALA A 77 -5.07 2.90 13.23
CA ALA A 77 -3.94 2.84 12.30
C ALA A 77 -4.23 3.46 10.91
N ARG A 78 -5.48 3.42 10.41
CA ARG A 78 -5.83 4.05 9.12
C ARG A 78 -6.00 5.57 9.25
N SER A 79 -6.51 6.05 10.38
CA SER A 79 -6.65 7.50 10.63
C SER A 79 -5.27 8.16 10.76
N ASP A 80 -4.30 7.49 11.39
CA ASP A 80 -2.95 8.03 11.55
C ASP A 80 -2.16 8.10 10.24
N TYR A 81 -2.19 7.05 9.41
CA TYR A 81 -1.47 7.09 8.13
C TYR A 81 -2.05 8.15 7.18
N ALA A 82 -3.39 8.25 7.10
CA ALA A 82 -4.05 9.25 6.27
C ALA A 82 -3.75 10.68 6.75
N ALA A 83 -3.75 10.93 8.06
CA ALA A 83 -3.37 12.21 8.63
C ALA A 83 -1.89 12.56 8.37
N LEU A 84 -0.98 11.59 8.54
CA LEU A 84 0.45 11.77 8.22
C LEU A 84 0.66 12.04 6.72
N GLN A 85 -0.06 11.35 5.85
CA GLN A 85 -0.01 11.55 4.40
C GLN A 85 -0.49 12.95 4.01
N GLN A 86 -1.54 13.47 4.66
CA GLN A 86 -2.02 14.84 4.45
C GLN A 86 -1.00 15.87 4.94
N ARG A 87 -0.38 15.67 6.11
CA ARG A 87 0.66 16.56 6.65
C ARG A 87 1.90 16.65 5.75
N HIS A 88 2.30 15.52 5.16
CA HIS A 88 3.46 15.45 4.26
C HIS A 88 3.10 15.53 2.77
N HIS A 89 1.88 15.94 2.44
CA HIS A 89 1.39 15.95 1.07
C HIS A 89 2.24 16.89 0.18
N VAL A 90 2.82 16.33 -0.87
CA VAL A 90 3.57 17.09 -1.87
C VAL A 90 2.69 17.24 -3.12
N LYS A 91 2.39 18.49 -3.48
CA LYS A 91 1.66 18.79 -4.71
C LYS A 91 2.57 18.57 -5.92
N PRO A 92 2.11 17.84 -6.96
CA PRO A 92 2.83 17.75 -8.22
C PRO A 92 3.03 19.14 -8.84
N LYS A 93 4.19 19.37 -9.44
CA LYS A 93 4.47 20.61 -10.17
C LYS A 93 3.54 20.70 -11.39
N ALA A 94 2.89 21.85 -11.61
CA ALA A 94 1.99 22.04 -12.75
C ALA A 94 2.69 21.72 -14.10
N GLY A 95 3.96 22.09 -14.25
CA GLY A 95 4.76 21.78 -15.45
C GLY A 95 4.99 20.27 -15.66
N PHE A 96 5.06 19.47 -14.59
CA PHE A 96 5.09 18.01 -14.72
C PHE A 96 3.77 17.48 -15.29
N VAL A 97 2.64 17.92 -14.75
CA VAL A 97 1.31 17.48 -15.19
C VAL A 97 1.10 17.80 -16.67
N VAL A 98 1.43 19.03 -17.09
CA VAL A 98 1.32 19.45 -18.50
C VAL A 98 2.19 18.57 -19.40
N ARG A 99 3.46 18.34 -19.03
CA ARG A 99 4.35 17.46 -19.82
C ARG A 99 3.84 16.03 -19.87
N ALA A 100 3.36 15.48 -18.75
CA ALA A 100 2.82 14.13 -18.70
C ALA A 100 1.61 13.99 -19.64
N VAL A 101 0.69 14.96 -19.65
CA VAL A 101 -0.46 14.98 -20.57
C VAL A 101 0.00 15.06 -22.03
N VAL A 102 0.91 15.97 -22.36
CA VAL A 102 1.44 16.13 -23.74
C VAL A 102 2.10 14.84 -24.22
N TRP A 103 2.99 14.24 -23.43
CA TRP A 103 3.67 13.00 -23.80
C TRP A 103 2.72 11.80 -23.90
N SER A 104 1.70 11.74 -23.04
CA SER A 104 0.65 10.71 -23.11
C SER A 104 -0.19 10.85 -24.36
N LEU A 105 -0.58 12.08 -24.71
CA LEU A 105 -1.32 12.36 -25.94
C LEU A 105 -0.48 12.02 -27.18
N MET A 106 0.80 12.40 -27.19
CA MET A 106 1.70 12.04 -28.30
C MET A 106 1.89 10.53 -28.43
N PHE A 107 2.01 9.81 -27.31
CA PHE A 107 2.05 8.35 -27.32
C PHE A 107 0.79 7.76 -27.95
N VAL A 108 -0.39 8.15 -27.47
CA VAL A 108 -1.67 7.64 -27.97
C VAL A 108 -1.86 7.96 -29.45
N VAL A 109 -1.70 9.22 -29.85
CA VAL A 109 -1.90 9.65 -31.24
C VAL A 109 -0.91 8.95 -32.17
N ALA A 110 0.38 8.93 -31.84
CA ALA A 110 1.39 8.32 -32.70
C ALA A 110 1.21 6.79 -32.79
N ALA A 111 0.90 6.11 -31.68
CA ALA A 111 0.64 4.67 -31.69
C ALA A 111 -0.62 4.33 -32.49
N THR A 112 -1.72 5.06 -32.31
CA THR A 112 -2.97 4.85 -33.05
C THR A 112 -2.75 5.06 -34.55
N VAL A 113 -2.12 6.15 -34.96
CA VAL A 113 -1.85 6.41 -36.38
C VAL A 113 -0.90 5.35 -36.95
N ALA A 114 0.15 4.95 -36.23
CA ALA A 114 1.03 3.87 -36.67
C ALA A 114 0.28 2.55 -36.90
N ILE A 115 -0.63 2.18 -35.98
CA ILE A 115 -1.44 0.97 -36.12
C ILE A 115 -2.37 1.07 -37.33
N LEU A 116 -3.05 2.21 -37.53
CA LEU A 116 -3.94 2.41 -38.69
C LEU A 116 -3.18 2.32 -40.03
N ILE A 117 -1.93 2.78 -40.08
CA ILE A 117 -1.09 2.60 -41.28
C ILE A 117 -0.69 1.12 -41.42
N ALA A 118 -0.26 0.49 -40.33
CA ALA A 118 0.20 -0.91 -40.33
C ALA A 118 -0.89 -1.91 -40.74
N THR A 119 -2.15 -1.64 -40.42
CA THR A 119 -3.30 -2.46 -40.83
C THR A 119 -3.84 -2.12 -42.21
N GLY A 120 -3.24 -1.16 -42.91
CA GLY A 120 -3.65 -0.74 -44.25
C GLY A 120 -4.89 0.15 -44.31
N VAL A 121 -5.41 0.62 -43.16
CA VAL A 121 -6.53 1.58 -43.13
C VAL A 121 -6.11 2.92 -43.70
N LEU A 122 -4.87 3.34 -43.41
CA LEU A 122 -4.25 4.53 -43.99
C LEU A 122 -3.15 4.11 -44.98
N PRO A 123 -3.27 4.41 -46.29
CA PRO A 123 -2.31 4.00 -47.31
C PRO A 123 -1.07 4.90 -47.31
N LEU A 124 -0.29 4.83 -46.22
CA LEU A 124 0.91 5.63 -46.01
C LEU A 124 2.17 4.73 -46.00
N PRO A 125 3.35 5.30 -46.30
CA PRO A 125 4.58 4.54 -46.38
C PRO A 125 5.00 3.95 -45.02
N VAL A 126 5.54 2.73 -45.03
CA VAL A 126 5.97 2.01 -43.81
C VAL A 126 7.03 2.76 -42.99
N GLN A 127 7.85 3.60 -43.64
CA GLN A 127 8.84 4.45 -42.98
C GLN A 127 8.17 5.42 -41.99
N LEU A 128 6.98 5.92 -42.34
CA LEU A 128 6.20 6.78 -41.44
C LEU A 128 5.71 5.99 -40.22
N THR A 129 5.28 4.75 -40.42
CA THR A 129 4.87 3.85 -39.33
C THR A 129 6.00 3.62 -38.33
N ILE A 130 7.21 3.33 -38.82
CA ILE A 130 8.40 3.16 -37.99
C ILE A 130 8.72 4.46 -37.23
N GLY A 131 8.69 5.60 -37.91
CA GLY A 131 8.93 6.91 -37.29
C GLY A 131 7.91 7.24 -36.19
N LEU A 132 6.62 7.02 -36.46
CA LEU A 132 5.54 7.21 -35.48
C LEU A 132 5.66 6.27 -34.29
N MET A 133 6.09 5.02 -34.51
CA MET A 133 6.41 4.12 -33.41
C MET A 133 7.54 4.66 -32.53
N GLY A 134 8.56 5.27 -33.15
CA GLY A 134 9.66 5.94 -32.43
C GLY A 134 9.17 7.12 -31.59
N VAL A 135 8.27 7.94 -32.14
CA VAL A 135 7.62 9.05 -31.41
C VAL A 135 6.78 8.51 -30.25
N ALA A 136 6.00 7.45 -30.47
CA ALA A 136 5.20 6.82 -29.44
C ALA A 136 6.08 6.30 -28.29
N SER A 137 7.09 5.50 -28.61
CA SER A 137 8.06 4.98 -27.63
C SER A 137 8.77 6.09 -26.87
N THR A 138 9.10 7.20 -27.53
CA THR A 138 9.72 8.38 -26.90
C THR A 138 8.76 9.05 -25.91
N GLY A 139 7.48 9.22 -26.26
CA GLY A 139 6.48 9.77 -25.35
C GLY A 139 6.32 8.94 -24.08
N LEU A 140 6.23 7.61 -24.23
CA LEU A 140 6.13 6.71 -23.09
C LEU A 140 7.41 6.68 -22.24
N ALA A 141 8.58 6.71 -22.88
CA ALA A 141 9.85 6.80 -22.18
C ALA A 141 9.98 8.09 -21.37
N TYR A 142 9.61 9.24 -21.95
CA TYR A 142 9.62 10.53 -21.23
C TYR A 142 8.67 10.52 -20.04
N LEU A 143 7.49 9.91 -20.18
CA LEU A 143 6.54 9.78 -19.08
C LEU A 143 7.16 9.01 -17.90
N VAL A 144 7.84 7.89 -18.17
CA VAL A 144 8.52 7.08 -17.15
C VAL A 144 9.70 7.83 -16.54
N GLY A 145 10.60 8.39 -17.37
CA GLY A 145 11.78 9.10 -16.88
C GLY A 145 11.41 10.34 -16.04
N ASP A 146 10.49 11.17 -16.54
CA ASP A 146 10.08 12.39 -15.85
C ASP A 146 9.34 12.06 -14.55
N SER A 147 8.43 11.08 -14.56
CA SER A 147 7.70 10.67 -13.34
C SER A 147 8.62 10.16 -12.23
N LEU A 148 9.69 9.43 -12.58
CA LEU A 148 10.67 8.97 -11.59
C LEU A 148 11.54 10.10 -11.04
N SER A 149 11.76 11.15 -11.82
CA SER A 149 12.50 12.35 -11.39
C SER A 149 11.68 13.27 -10.48
N GLN A 150 10.36 13.10 -10.41
CA GLN A 150 9.52 13.90 -9.54
C GLN A 150 9.58 13.42 -8.09
N GLU A 151 9.59 14.39 -7.19
CA GLU A 151 9.34 14.13 -5.77
C GLU A 151 7.86 13.80 -5.57
N THR A 152 7.59 12.74 -4.80
CA THR A 152 6.22 12.41 -4.39
C THR A 152 6.06 12.57 -2.89
N THR A 153 4.82 12.49 -2.41
CA THR A 153 4.50 12.46 -0.98
C THR A 153 5.30 11.39 -0.23
N THR A 154 5.54 10.25 -0.87
CA THR A 154 6.16 9.07 -0.22
C THR A 154 7.63 8.83 -0.58
N ASN A 155 8.12 9.37 -1.70
CA ASN A 155 9.45 9.08 -2.22
C ASN A 155 10.25 10.35 -2.51
N HIS A 156 11.56 10.26 -2.29
CA HIS A 156 12.53 11.23 -2.80
C HIS A 156 12.66 11.10 -4.34
N PRO A 157 12.96 12.21 -5.04
CA PRO A 157 13.17 12.18 -6.49
C PRO A 157 14.35 11.29 -6.86
N MET A 158 14.22 10.52 -7.94
CA MET A 158 15.29 9.66 -8.42
C MET A 158 16.43 10.51 -9.03
N PRO A 159 17.72 10.17 -8.79
CA PRO A 159 18.82 10.84 -9.45
C PRO A 159 18.72 10.72 -10.98
N LEU A 160 19.07 11.80 -11.68
CA LEU A 160 18.85 11.95 -13.12
C LEU A 160 19.45 10.80 -13.93
N ASN A 161 20.65 10.34 -13.58
CA ASN A 161 21.32 9.24 -14.29
C ASN A 161 20.51 7.94 -14.25
N ARG A 162 19.84 7.65 -13.13
CA ARG A 162 19.00 6.45 -13.02
C ARG A 162 17.65 6.64 -13.70
N ALA A 163 17.04 7.81 -13.55
CA ALA A 163 15.80 8.14 -14.27
C ALA A 163 15.99 8.05 -15.79
N ALA A 164 17.15 8.51 -16.30
CA ALA A 164 17.55 8.34 -17.70
C ALA A 164 17.75 6.87 -18.09
N GLY A 165 18.26 6.02 -17.19
CA GLY A 165 18.31 4.58 -17.39
C GLY A 165 16.93 3.95 -17.58
N TYR A 166 15.96 4.33 -16.74
CA TYR A 166 14.57 3.88 -16.88
C TYR A 166 13.91 4.40 -18.16
N PHE A 167 14.15 5.67 -18.51
CA PHE A 167 13.75 6.25 -19.80
C PHE A 167 14.27 5.39 -20.95
N LEU A 168 15.58 5.08 -20.96
CA LEU A 168 16.21 4.33 -22.04
C LEU A 168 15.68 2.89 -22.11
N ALA A 169 15.49 2.23 -20.96
CA ALA A 169 14.91 0.90 -20.90
C ALA A 169 13.48 0.87 -21.48
N THR A 170 12.65 1.84 -21.09
CA THR A 170 11.29 1.98 -21.64
C THR A 170 11.32 2.29 -23.13
N LEU A 171 12.18 3.20 -23.60
CA LEU A 171 12.30 3.57 -25.00
C LEU A 171 12.65 2.35 -25.86
N ILE A 172 13.74 1.66 -25.52
CA ILE A 172 14.23 0.51 -26.28
C ILE A 172 13.22 -0.64 -26.24
N GLY A 173 12.64 -0.91 -25.06
CA GLY A 173 11.69 -2.02 -24.89
C GLY A 173 10.39 -1.79 -25.66
N THR A 174 9.81 -0.60 -25.54
CA THR A 174 8.56 -0.25 -26.23
C THR A 174 8.76 -0.14 -27.74
N TYR A 175 9.90 0.38 -28.19
CA TYR A 175 10.22 0.44 -29.62
C TYR A 175 10.46 -0.95 -30.20
N GLY A 176 11.18 -1.82 -29.48
CA GLY A 176 11.36 -3.22 -29.85
C GLY A 176 10.03 -3.98 -29.94
N LEU A 177 9.14 -3.81 -28.96
CA LEU A 177 7.77 -4.34 -29.01
C LEU A 177 7.00 -3.78 -30.21
N GLY A 178 7.10 -2.48 -30.48
CA GLY A 178 6.50 -1.84 -31.64
C GLY A 178 6.91 -2.48 -32.97
N ILE A 179 8.21 -2.72 -33.16
CA ILE A 179 8.73 -3.46 -34.32
C ILE A 179 8.14 -4.88 -34.37
N GLY A 180 8.06 -5.58 -33.24
CA GLY A 180 7.45 -6.90 -33.14
C GLY A 180 5.98 -6.91 -33.58
N VAL A 181 5.21 -5.90 -33.17
CA VAL A 181 3.82 -5.71 -33.61
C VAL A 181 3.75 -5.47 -35.12
N LEU A 182 4.63 -4.64 -35.69
CA LEU A 182 4.65 -4.40 -37.14
C LEU A 182 4.99 -5.67 -37.94
N VAL A 183 5.90 -6.51 -37.44
CA VAL A 183 6.18 -7.82 -38.05
C VAL A 183 4.96 -8.73 -37.95
N ALA A 184 4.29 -8.77 -36.79
CA ALA A 184 3.09 -9.59 -36.59
C ALA A 184 1.91 -9.18 -37.49
N LEU A 185 1.81 -7.88 -37.81
CA LEU A 185 0.83 -7.34 -38.76
C LEU A 185 1.25 -7.48 -40.23
N ALA A 186 2.37 -8.15 -40.51
CA ALA A 186 2.97 -8.27 -41.85
C ALA A 186 3.32 -6.93 -42.51
N ALA A 187 3.42 -5.84 -41.74
CA ALA A 187 3.85 -4.53 -42.22
C ALA A 187 5.38 -4.46 -42.40
N LEU A 188 6.13 -5.35 -41.74
CA LEU A 188 7.57 -5.51 -41.88
C LEU A 188 7.95 -6.95 -42.24
N PRO A 189 9.08 -7.15 -42.94
CA PRO A 189 9.56 -8.49 -43.25
C PRO A 189 9.97 -9.24 -41.98
N LEU A 190 9.81 -10.57 -42.00
CA LEU A 190 10.00 -11.42 -40.80
C LEU A 190 11.37 -11.27 -40.14
N TRP A 191 12.43 -11.03 -40.91
CA TRP A 191 13.79 -10.88 -40.38
C TRP A 191 13.94 -9.68 -39.43
N CYS A 192 13.05 -8.67 -39.50
CA CYS A 192 13.04 -7.55 -38.56
C CYS A 192 12.72 -7.97 -37.11
N ILE A 193 12.22 -9.19 -36.89
CA ILE A 193 11.99 -9.73 -35.54
C ILE A 193 13.27 -9.76 -34.69
N VAL A 194 14.45 -9.85 -35.33
CA VAL A 194 15.74 -9.81 -34.64
C VAL A 194 15.93 -8.47 -33.92
N PHE A 195 15.55 -7.35 -34.55
CA PHE A 195 15.64 -6.04 -33.90
C PHE A 195 14.65 -5.89 -32.75
N ALA A 196 13.43 -6.42 -32.92
CA ALA A 196 12.44 -6.48 -31.84
C ALA A 196 12.98 -7.26 -30.64
N ALA A 197 13.55 -8.44 -30.88
CA ALA A 197 14.14 -9.29 -29.84
C ALA A 197 15.32 -8.60 -29.14
N VAL A 198 16.27 -8.01 -29.89
CA VAL A 198 17.40 -7.28 -29.32
C VAL A 198 16.93 -6.11 -28.45
N GLY A 199 15.93 -5.35 -28.92
CA GLY A 199 15.36 -4.25 -28.14
C GLY A 199 14.71 -4.73 -26.84
N VAL A 200 13.84 -5.74 -26.91
CA VAL A 200 13.15 -6.27 -25.73
C VAL A 200 14.13 -6.89 -24.74
N ILE A 201 15.08 -7.70 -25.20
CA ILE A 201 16.11 -8.32 -24.35
C ILE A 201 16.98 -7.23 -23.69
N GLY A 202 17.42 -6.24 -24.47
CA GLY A 202 18.21 -5.11 -23.94
C GLY A 202 17.45 -4.33 -22.86
N ALA A 203 16.16 -4.08 -23.06
CA ALA A 203 15.31 -3.45 -22.07
C ALA A 203 15.15 -4.31 -20.80
N ILE A 204 14.93 -5.62 -20.94
CA ILE A 204 14.81 -6.55 -19.80
C ILE A 204 16.10 -6.53 -18.97
N ILE A 205 17.26 -6.65 -19.62
CA ILE A 205 18.56 -6.62 -18.94
C ILE A 205 18.74 -5.29 -18.20
N LEU A 206 18.42 -4.17 -18.84
CA LEU A 206 18.57 -2.85 -18.25
C LEU A 206 17.60 -2.63 -17.07
N PHE A 207 16.33 -3.03 -17.21
CA PHE A 207 15.37 -3.00 -16.10
C PHE A 207 15.85 -3.88 -14.95
N ALA A 208 16.29 -5.11 -15.21
CA ALA A 208 16.78 -6.02 -14.18
C ALA A 208 17.97 -5.41 -13.41
N PHE A 209 18.93 -4.83 -14.12
CA PHE A 209 20.06 -4.11 -13.51
C PHE A 209 19.61 -2.91 -12.66
N LEU A 210 18.69 -2.10 -13.17
CA LEU A 210 18.19 -0.92 -12.46
C LEU A 210 17.38 -1.31 -11.21
N PHE A 211 16.52 -2.34 -11.30
CA PHE A 211 15.76 -2.86 -10.17
C PHE A 211 16.67 -3.49 -9.12
N ALA A 212 17.61 -4.35 -9.52
CA ALA A 212 18.54 -5.01 -8.59
C ALA A 212 19.42 -3.99 -7.84
N SER A 213 19.74 -2.86 -8.48
CA SER A 213 20.56 -1.82 -7.87
C SER A 213 19.74 -0.73 -7.16
N GLN A 214 18.40 -0.82 -7.10
CA GLN A 214 17.59 0.19 -6.42
C GLN A 214 17.88 0.23 -4.91
N THR A 215 18.09 1.44 -4.40
CA THR A 215 18.16 1.73 -2.98
C THR A 215 16.82 2.27 -2.50
N ASN A 216 16.52 2.07 -1.21
CA ASN A 216 15.27 2.56 -0.63
C ASN A 216 15.22 4.10 -0.70
N ARG A 217 14.23 4.63 -1.44
CA ARG A 217 13.99 6.08 -1.63
C ARG A 217 12.82 6.62 -0.82
N HIS A 218 12.21 5.80 0.04
CA HIS A 218 11.10 6.22 0.86
C HIS A 218 11.54 7.28 1.87
N LYS A 219 10.69 8.29 2.05
CA LYS A 219 10.92 9.34 3.04
C LYS A 219 10.93 8.76 4.45
N ALA A 220 11.62 9.43 5.38
CA ALA A 220 11.76 8.96 6.76
C ALA A 220 10.40 8.68 7.43
N TRP A 221 9.41 9.57 7.25
CA TRP A 221 8.07 9.38 7.80
C TRP A 221 7.36 8.14 7.25
N VAL A 222 7.57 7.80 5.96
CA VAL A 222 6.99 6.59 5.36
C VAL A 222 7.63 5.35 5.94
N ARG A 223 8.95 5.36 6.09
CA ARG A 223 9.68 4.24 6.70
C ARG A 223 9.25 4.05 8.15
N GLN A 224 9.08 5.14 8.89
CA GLN A 224 8.58 5.10 10.27
C GLN A 224 7.16 4.55 10.33
N ALA A 225 6.24 5.05 9.49
CA ALA A 225 4.88 4.55 9.42
C ALA A 225 4.81 3.07 9.00
N GLN A 226 5.69 2.61 8.10
CA GLN A 226 5.82 1.19 7.76
C GLN A 226 6.35 0.36 8.92
N HIS A 227 7.34 0.86 9.66
CA HIS A 227 7.85 0.22 10.86
C HIS A 227 6.77 0.12 11.94
N ASP A 228 6.01 1.19 12.17
CA ASP A 228 4.92 1.21 13.15
C ASP A 228 3.77 0.30 12.71
N ALA A 229 3.43 0.26 11.41
CA ALA A 229 2.48 -0.71 10.86
C ALA A 229 2.96 -2.16 11.00
N SER A 230 4.26 -2.43 10.85
CA SER A 230 4.83 -3.75 11.11
C SER A 230 4.90 -4.12 12.59
N ARG A 231 4.83 -3.13 13.49
CA ARG A 231 4.69 -3.34 14.94
C ARG A 231 3.26 -3.61 15.38
N VAL A 232 2.27 -3.41 14.52
CA VAL A 232 0.92 -3.92 14.76
C VAL A 232 1.04 -5.44 14.87
N ARG A 233 0.88 -5.93 16.10
CA ARG A 233 1.16 -7.29 16.56
C ARG A 233 0.73 -8.33 15.53
N ASN A 234 1.70 -8.94 14.85
CA ASN A 234 1.44 -10.06 13.96
C ASN A 234 1.42 -11.34 14.80
N ARG A 235 0.25 -11.97 14.90
CA ARG A 235 0.06 -13.21 15.69
C ARG A 235 1.06 -14.30 15.33
N PHE A 236 1.55 -14.33 14.10
CA PHE A 236 2.56 -15.30 13.67
C PHE A 236 3.94 -15.10 14.31
N GLU A 237 4.28 -13.88 14.72
CA GLU A 237 5.54 -13.58 15.41
C GLU A 237 5.44 -13.85 16.92
N GLU A 238 4.26 -13.66 17.51
CA GLU A 238 4.00 -13.89 18.93
C GLU A 238 3.70 -15.36 19.26
N GLU A 239 2.96 -16.04 18.39
CA GLU A 239 2.54 -17.42 18.56
C GLU A 239 3.18 -18.31 17.46
N PRO A 240 4.39 -18.86 17.67
CA PRO A 240 5.07 -19.69 16.68
C PRO A 240 4.24 -20.94 16.31
N GLU A 241 3.39 -21.41 17.21
CA GLU A 241 2.44 -22.49 16.95
C GLU A 241 1.40 -22.13 15.89
N THR A 242 0.90 -20.89 15.89
CA THR A 242 -0.10 -20.41 14.93
C THR A 242 0.54 -20.25 13.55
N ALA A 243 1.79 -19.80 13.49
CA ALA A 243 2.58 -19.76 12.27
C ALA A 243 2.83 -21.16 11.68
N ALA A 244 3.18 -22.14 12.54
CA ALA A 244 3.38 -23.52 12.12
C ALA A 244 2.07 -24.15 11.59
N ARG A 245 0.94 -23.93 12.26
CA ARG A 245 -0.38 -24.40 11.80
C ARG A 245 -0.77 -23.77 10.47
N PHE A 246 -0.53 -22.47 10.31
CA PHE A 246 -0.75 -21.78 9.04
C PHE A 246 0.06 -22.39 7.90
N GLY A 247 1.35 -22.67 8.13
CA GLY A 247 2.21 -23.33 7.15
C GLY A 247 1.71 -24.71 6.74
N ILE A 248 1.32 -25.55 7.71
CA ILE A 248 0.77 -26.89 7.47
C ILE A 248 -0.53 -26.80 6.65
N TYR A 249 -1.47 -25.95 7.06
CA TYR A 249 -2.74 -25.80 6.34
C TYR A 249 -2.55 -25.23 4.94
N SER A 250 -1.61 -24.31 4.76
CA SER A 250 -1.26 -23.76 3.46
C SER A 250 -0.73 -24.84 2.51
N ALA A 251 0.16 -25.69 3.01
CA ALA A 251 0.71 -26.82 2.24
C ALA A 251 -0.40 -27.81 1.84
N VAL A 252 -1.30 -28.13 2.77
CA VAL A 252 -2.44 -29.02 2.49
C VAL A 252 -3.37 -28.43 1.42
N ILE A 253 -3.72 -27.15 1.53
CA ILE A 253 -4.59 -26.47 0.55
C ILE A 253 -3.97 -26.54 -0.85
N TRP A 254 -2.69 -26.21 -1.00
CA TRP A 254 -2.04 -26.25 -2.30
C TRP A 254 -1.86 -27.67 -2.84
N LEU A 255 -1.50 -28.64 -1.99
CA LEU A 255 -1.38 -30.03 -2.38
C LEU A 255 -2.73 -30.58 -2.90
N VAL A 256 -3.82 -30.30 -2.20
CA VAL A 256 -5.17 -30.66 -2.63
C VAL A 256 -5.54 -29.93 -3.93
N THR A 257 -5.21 -28.64 -4.04
CA THR A 257 -5.48 -27.85 -5.26
C THR A 257 -4.79 -28.45 -6.48
N PHE A 258 -3.51 -28.82 -6.37
CA PHE A 258 -2.78 -29.46 -7.47
C PHE A 258 -3.32 -30.85 -7.79
N ALA A 259 -3.68 -31.66 -6.78
CA ALA A 259 -4.31 -32.95 -7.00
C ALA A 259 -5.64 -32.80 -7.77
N VAL A 260 -6.47 -31.82 -7.40
CA VAL A 260 -7.73 -31.52 -8.10
C VAL A 260 -7.46 -31.05 -9.54
N ILE A 261 -6.46 -30.20 -9.77
CA ILE A 261 -6.08 -29.77 -11.12
C ILE A 261 -5.70 -30.98 -11.99
N VAL A 262 -4.87 -31.88 -11.46
CA VAL A 262 -4.48 -33.11 -12.18
C VAL A 262 -5.72 -33.92 -12.55
N VAL A 263 -6.62 -34.14 -11.59
CA VAL A 263 -7.89 -34.85 -11.85
C VAL A 263 -8.72 -34.15 -12.91
N LEU A 264 -8.90 -32.83 -12.83
CA LEU A 264 -9.68 -32.05 -13.80
C LEU A 264 -9.09 -32.11 -15.21
N VAL A 265 -7.76 -32.00 -15.33
CA VAL A 265 -7.05 -32.08 -16.62
C VAL A 265 -7.30 -33.44 -17.28
N PHE A 266 -7.26 -34.54 -16.51
CA PHE A 266 -7.46 -35.89 -17.05
C PHE A 266 -8.94 -36.27 -17.27
N THR A 267 -9.90 -35.59 -16.62
CA THR A 267 -11.33 -35.98 -16.68
C THR A 267 -12.17 -35.08 -17.58
N VAL A 268 -12.03 -33.76 -17.46
CA VAL A 268 -12.89 -32.77 -18.16
C VAL A 268 -12.07 -31.83 -19.07
N GLY A 269 -10.74 -31.90 -18.99
CA GLY A 269 -9.80 -31.14 -19.80
C GLY A 269 -9.25 -29.90 -19.10
N TRP A 270 -8.17 -29.37 -19.65
CA TRP A 270 -7.36 -28.32 -19.02
C TRP A 270 -8.08 -26.97 -18.82
N TRP A 271 -9.17 -26.72 -19.55
CA TRP A 271 -9.97 -25.49 -19.44
C TRP A 271 -10.61 -25.28 -18.05
N TRP A 272 -10.79 -26.35 -17.27
CA TRP A 272 -11.38 -26.28 -15.92
C TRP A 272 -10.35 -26.14 -14.79
N ALA A 273 -9.06 -26.34 -15.09
CA ALA A 273 -7.98 -26.21 -14.11
C ALA A 273 -7.92 -24.83 -13.40
N PRO A 274 -8.20 -23.69 -14.06
CA PRO A 274 -8.24 -22.40 -13.40
C PRO A 274 -9.24 -22.32 -12.24
N LEU A 275 -10.37 -23.06 -12.30
CA LEU A 275 -11.39 -23.03 -11.25
C LEU A 275 -10.87 -23.61 -9.93
N ALA A 276 -10.09 -24.69 -10.00
CA ALA A 276 -9.43 -25.27 -8.83
C ALA A 276 -8.41 -24.30 -8.23
N PHE A 277 -7.67 -23.56 -9.08
CA PHE A 277 -6.72 -22.54 -8.63
C PHE A 277 -7.43 -21.41 -7.87
N VAL A 278 -8.58 -20.93 -8.38
CA VAL A 278 -9.41 -19.93 -7.71
C VAL A 278 -9.93 -20.46 -6.36
N GLY A 279 -10.38 -21.72 -6.31
CA GLY A 279 -10.85 -22.36 -5.08
C GLY A 279 -9.75 -22.49 -4.02
N GLY A 280 -8.56 -22.94 -4.41
CA GLY A 280 -7.39 -23.03 -3.52
C GLY A 280 -6.97 -21.65 -3.00
N PHE A 281 -6.96 -20.64 -3.86
CA PHE A 281 -6.67 -19.27 -3.46
C PHE A 281 -7.72 -18.70 -2.48
N ALA A 282 -9.01 -18.92 -2.72
CA ALA A 282 -10.07 -18.49 -1.82
C ALA A 282 -9.95 -19.15 -0.43
N ALA A 283 -9.68 -20.46 -0.39
CA ALA A 283 -9.43 -21.17 0.86
C ALA A 283 -8.21 -20.62 1.61
N MET A 284 -7.13 -20.28 0.89
CA MET A 284 -5.95 -19.65 1.47
C MET A 284 -6.27 -18.28 2.08
N MET A 285 -7.05 -17.44 1.38
CA MET A 285 -7.43 -16.11 1.88
C MET A 285 -8.31 -16.21 3.13
N LEU A 286 -9.26 -17.16 3.16
CA LEU A 286 -10.09 -17.42 4.34
C LEU A 286 -9.27 -17.90 5.53
N LEU A 287 -8.31 -18.79 5.28
CA LEU A 287 -7.38 -19.27 6.31
C LEU A 287 -6.57 -18.13 6.90
N LEU A 288 -5.96 -17.30 6.04
CA LEU A 288 -5.23 -16.10 6.45
C LEU A 288 -6.09 -15.16 7.27
N ALA A 289 -7.30 -14.84 6.79
CA ALA A 289 -8.21 -13.94 7.50
C ALA A 289 -8.54 -14.45 8.90
N ARG A 290 -8.83 -15.76 9.04
CA ARG A 290 -9.11 -16.36 10.34
C ARG A 290 -7.89 -16.42 11.27
N MET A 291 -6.73 -16.77 10.76
CA MET A 291 -5.55 -16.96 11.60
C MET A 291 -4.87 -15.64 11.99
N LEU A 292 -4.95 -14.64 11.11
CA LEU A 292 -4.33 -13.33 11.31
C LEU A 292 -5.21 -12.38 12.15
N PHE A 293 -6.54 -12.50 12.06
CA PHE A 293 -7.48 -11.56 12.68
C PHE A 293 -8.52 -12.20 13.64
N ALA A 294 -8.31 -13.44 14.09
CA ALA A 294 -9.20 -14.02 15.11
C ALA A 294 -9.07 -13.27 16.45
N PRO A 295 -10.19 -13.03 17.17
CA PRO A 295 -10.17 -12.37 18.48
C PRO A 295 -9.24 -13.10 19.45
N ASP A 296 -8.56 -12.33 20.31
CA ASP A 296 -7.72 -12.90 21.36
C ASP A 296 -8.56 -13.73 22.33
N LYS A 297 -8.08 -14.93 22.69
CA LYS A 297 -8.77 -15.85 23.62
C LYS A 297 -8.78 -15.35 25.07
N LYS A 298 -8.27 -14.14 25.33
CA LYS A 298 -8.21 -13.51 26.65
C LYS A 298 -9.09 -12.27 26.73
N ALA A 299 -10.27 -12.33 26.13
CA ALA A 299 -11.39 -11.46 26.44
C ALA A 299 -12.44 -12.27 27.20
#